data_AF-A0A9P6AKT2-F1
#
_entry.id   AF-A0A9P6AKT2-F1
#
_cell.length_a   1.000
_cell.length_b   1.000
_cell.length_c   1.000
_cell.angle_alpha   90.00
_cell.angle_beta   90.00
_cell.angle_gamma   90.00
#
_symmetry.space_group_name_H-M   'P 1'
#
loop_
_entity.id
_entity.type
_entity.pdbx_description
1 polymer ?
#
loop_
_entity_poly.entity_id
_entity_poly.type
_entity_poly.pdbx_seq_one_letter_code
_entity_poly.pdbx_strand_id
1 'polypeptide(L)'
;MISIIVPVGVFIAHLLTLPTVQAQTSNVTCLPSFNWSDNSLGQSPCLQAAWLQAECNDGNWRVNSLPPDYQYIGPTSDNSTENACICTTVVYNLLSACGACQNLTWITWTTWSFYCVDYRYIKEGTYNVTIPYGTSISAWAFDLPRNHNDTFDISAAQNIGDLRLQIFLREQEVYSLQLRHQPPRRLSQPLAAC
;
A
#
# COMPACT_ATOMS: atom_id res chain seq x y z
N MET A 1 71.89 -17.24 2.86
CA MET A 1 70.80 -16.89 1.92
C MET A 1 69.53 -17.54 2.44
N ILE A 2 68.64 -16.77 3.07
CA ILE A 2 67.34 -17.26 3.59
C ILE A 2 66.27 -16.53 2.79
N SER A 3 65.48 -17.30 2.03
CA SER A 3 64.43 -16.80 1.16
C SER A 3 63.13 -16.72 1.96
N ILE A 4 62.56 -15.53 2.13
CA ILE A 4 61.27 -15.32 2.79
C ILE A 4 60.19 -15.41 1.70
N ILE A 5 59.34 -16.44 1.79
CA ILE A 5 58.15 -16.58 0.96
C ILE A 5 57.05 -15.76 1.65
N VAL A 6 56.60 -14.66 1.03
CA VAL A 6 55.40 -13.93 1.47
C VAL A 6 54.19 -14.67 0.91
N PRO A 7 53.23 -15.12 1.74
CA PRO A 7 52.05 -15.80 1.24
C PRO A 7 51.18 -14.77 0.50
N VAL A 8 50.82 -15.10 -0.73
CA VAL A 8 49.86 -14.35 -1.54
C VAL A 8 48.52 -14.38 -0.81
N GLY A 9 48.19 -13.26 -0.16
CA GLY A 9 46.90 -13.06 0.50
C GLY A 9 45.78 -13.16 -0.52
N VAL A 10 44.87 -14.11 -0.30
CA VAL A 10 43.60 -14.20 -1.01
C VAL A 10 42.75 -13.01 -0.56
N PHE A 11 42.77 -11.93 -1.32
CA PHE A 11 41.81 -10.84 -1.18
C PHE A 11 40.46 -11.32 -1.72
N ILE A 12 39.62 -11.84 -0.83
CA ILE A 12 38.19 -12.00 -1.13
C ILE A 12 37.63 -10.59 -1.26
N ALA A 13 37.44 -10.14 -2.49
CA ALA A 13 36.69 -8.92 -2.78
C ALA A 13 35.24 -9.13 -2.31
N HIS A 14 34.92 -8.67 -1.10
CA HIS A 14 33.53 -8.46 -0.72
C HIS A 14 32.97 -7.38 -1.64
N LEU A 15 32.24 -7.82 -2.68
CA LEU A 15 31.39 -6.96 -3.47
C LEU A 15 30.44 -6.26 -2.50
N LEU A 16 30.71 -4.98 -2.21
CA LEU A 16 29.76 -4.10 -1.53
C LEU A 16 28.57 -3.97 -2.47
N THR A 17 27.50 -4.71 -2.18
CA THR A 17 26.20 -4.49 -2.82
C THR A 17 25.73 -3.10 -2.40
N LEU A 18 25.95 -2.11 -3.27
CA LEU A 18 25.35 -0.79 -3.11
C LEU A 18 23.83 -0.99 -3.02
N PRO A 19 23.15 -0.43 -2.01
CA PRO A 19 21.70 -0.49 -1.97
C PRO A 19 21.17 0.19 -3.23
N THR A 20 20.44 -0.56 -4.05
CA THR A 20 19.67 -0.01 -5.15
C THR A 20 18.67 0.98 -4.56
N VAL A 21 18.81 2.26 -4.90
CA VAL A 21 17.81 3.27 -4.53
C VAL A 21 16.57 2.99 -5.37
N GLN A 22 15.53 2.45 -4.74
CA GLN A 22 14.20 2.28 -5.35
C GLN A 22 13.61 3.67 -5.62
N ALA A 23 13.20 3.97 -6.87
CA ALA A 23 12.73 5.29 -7.27
C ALA A 23 11.19 5.38 -7.35
N GLN A 24 10.49 4.94 -6.31
CA GLN A 24 9.01 4.96 -6.31
C GLN A 24 8.56 6.37 -6.01
N THR A 25 7.93 7.00 -6.98
CA THR A 25 7.62 8.43 -6.86
C THR A 25 6.23 8.73 -7.36
N SER A 26 5.66 9.79 -6.79
CA SER A 26 4.51 10.45 -7.36
C SER A 26 4.68 11.95 -7.20
N ASN A 27 4.31 12.71 -8.22
CA ASN A 27 4.22 14.17 -8.15
C ASN A 27 2.78 14.65 -7.91
N VAL A 28 1.88 13.74 -7.54
CA VAL A 28 0.49 14.05 -7.25
C VAL A 28 0.38 14.65 -5.86
N THR A 29 -0.25 15.82 -5.77
CA THR A 29 -0.69 16.41 -4.51
C THR A 29 -2.20 16.21 -4.40
N CYS A 30 -2.63 15.37 -3.45
CA CYS A 30 -4.05 15.12 -3.22
C CYS A 30 -4.72 16.31 -2.52
N LEU A 31 -6.02 16.47 -2.78
CA LEU A 31 -6.88 17.38 -2.01
C LEU A 31 -6.88 16.99 -0.52
N PRO A 32 -6.96 17.96 0.42
CA PRO A 32 -6.99 17.68 1.86
C PRO A 32 -8.15 16.76 2.29
N SER A 33 -9.25 16.73 1.53
CA SER A 33 -10.39 15.83 1.76
C SER A 33 -10.05 14.35 1.53
N PHE A 34 -8.88 14.03 0.99
CA PHE A 34 -8.40 12.67 0.74
C PHE A 34 -7.34 12.17 1.73
N ASN A 35 -7.03 12.92 2.80
CA ASN A 35 -6.06 12.48 3.82
C ASN A 35 -6.44 11.14 4.48
N TRP A 36 -7.72 10.76 4.47
CA TRP A 36 -8.20 9.46 4.96
C TRP A 36 -7.67 8.27 4.14
N SER A 37 -7.26 8.51 2.89
CA SER A 37 -6.82 7.47 1.95
C SER A 37 -5.35 7.09 2.11
N ASP A 38 -4.59 7.88 2.88
CA ASP A 38 -3.20 7.61 3.18
C ASP A 38 -3.06 6.30 3.98
N ASN A 39 -2.00 5.55 3.73
CA ASN A 39 -1.69 4.37 4.53
C ASN A 39 -1.04 4.73 5.87
N SER A 40 -0.75 3.71 6.68
CA SER A 40 -0.07 3.82 7.98
C SER A 40 1.32 4.47 7.95
N LEU A 41 1.90 4.69 6.75
CA LEU A 41 3.18 5.36 6.55
C LEU A 41 3.00 6.81 6.02
N GLY A 42 1.77 7.31 5.94
CA GLY A 42 1.46 8.64 5.41
C GLY A 42 1.64 8.75 3.89
N GLN A 43 1.55 7.63 3.17
CA GLN A 43 1.69 7.61 1.72
C GLN A 43 0.32 7.72 1.05
N SER A 44 0.20 8.67 0.13
CA SER A 44 -1.00 8.85 -0.69
C SER A 44 -1.34 7.59 -1.49
N PRO A 45 -2.60 7.42 -1.93
CA PRO A 45 -2.99 6.30 -2.79
C PRO A 45 -2.16 6.25 -4.08
N CYS A 46 -1.76 7.40 -4.61
CA CYS A 46 -0.87 7.51 -5.77
C CYS A 46 0.53 6.93 -5.50
N LEU A 47 1.09 7.26 -4.34
CA LEU A 47 2.41 6.78 -3.96
C LEU A 47 2.37 5.27 -3.67
N GLN A 48 1.35 4.79 -2.96
CA GLN A 48 1.12 3.36 -2.76
C GLN A 48 1.05 2.60 -4.10
N ALA A 49 0.27 3.09 -5.07
CA ALA A 49 0.21 2.48 -6.40
C ALA A 49 1.56 2.48 -7.12
N ALA A 50 2.39 3.51 -6.93
CA ALA A 50 3.74 3.54 -7.50
C ALA A 50 4.62 2.45 -6.88
N TRP A 51 4.60 2.32 -5.56
CA TRP A 51 5.32 1.26 -4.86
C TRP A 51 4.93 -0.14 -5.35
N LEU A 52 3.62 -0.42 -5.47
CA LEU A 52 3.16 -1.74 -5.94
C LEU A 52 3.54 -2.02 -7.40
N GLN A 53 3.44 -1.04 -8.29
CA GLN A 53 3.78 -1.27 -9.69
C GLN A 53 5.29 -1.44 -9.92
N ALA A 54 6.12 -0.81 -9.07
CA ALA A 54 7.57 -0.92 -9.15
C ALA A 54 8.10 -2.33 -8.93
N GLU A 55 7.38 -3.19 -8.20
CA GLU A 55 7.80 -4.58 -7.96
C GLU A 55 7.90 -5.40 -9.25
N CYS A 56 7.10 -5.06 -10.25
CA CYS A 56 7.15 -5.69 -11.56
C CYS A 56 7.97 -4.88 -12.59
N ASN A 57 8.63 -3.80 -12.16
CA ASN A 57 9.33 -2.86 -13.05
C ASN A 57 10.71 -2.47 -12.50
N ASP A 58 11.52 -3.48 -12.14
CA ASP A 58 12.89 -3.33 -11.63
C ASP A 58 13.04 -2.33 -10.47
N GLY A 59 12.01 -2.24 -9.63
CA GLY A 59 11.98 -1.33 -8.49
C GLY A 59 11.86 0.15 -8.88
N ASN A 60 11.35 0.46 -10.07
CA ASN A 60 11.14 1.84 -10.51
C ASN A 60 9.73 2.02 -11.07
N TRP A 61 8.93 2.88 -10.44
CA TRP A 61 7.67 3.31 -11.04
C TRP A 61 7.30 4.71 -10.60
N ARG A 62 6.64 5.45 -11.50
CA ARG A 62 6.18 6.80 -11.22
C ARG A 62 4.72 6.98 -11.60
N VAL A 63 3.90 7.35 -10.62
CA VAL A 63 2.51 7.77 -10.85
C VAL A 63 2.49 9.28 -11.03
N ASN A 64 2.20 9.72 -12.26
CA ASN A 64 2.19 11.13 -12.64
C ASN A 64 0.82 11.77 -12.44
N SER A 65 0.82 13.04 -12.03
CA SER A 65 -0.39 13.85 -12.03
C SER A 65 -1.02 13.94 -13.41
N LEU A 66 -2.35 13.87 -13.42
CA LEU A 66 -3.16 13.86 -14.62
C LEU A 66 -3.62 15.28 -14.95
N PRO A 67 -3.66 15.66 -16.25
CA PRO A 67 -4.36 16.86 -16.67
C PRO A 67 -5.88 16.76 -16.43
N PRO A 68 -6.62 17.89 -16.50
CA PRO A 68 -8.08 17.87 -16.48
C PRO A 68 -8.66 16.91 -17.53
N ASP A 69 -9.73 16.21 -17.18
CA ASP A 69 -10.45 15.24 -18.03
C ASP A 69 -9.67 13.95 -18.39
N TYR A 70 -8.48 13.74 -17.80
CA TYR A 70 -7.75 12.46 -17.93
C TYR A 70 -8.06 11.51 -16.77
N GLN A 71 -7.84 10.23 -17.02
CA GLN A 71 -8.04 9.14 -16.07
C GLN A 71 -6.82 8.22 -16.11
N TYR A 72 -6.52 7.56 -15.00
CA TYR A 72 -5.58 6.44 -15.04
C TYR A 72 -6.26 5.26 -15.74
N ILE A 73 -5.50 4.61 -16.62
CA ILE A 73 -5.97 3.45 -17.38
C ILE A 73 -5.11 2.23 -17.02
N GLY A 74 -5.71 1.05 -17.19
CA GLY A 74 -5.00 -0.22 -17.09
C GLY A 74 -4.06 -0.45 -18.27
N PRO A 75 -3.62 -1.71 -18.48
CA PRO A 75 -2.75 -2.06 -19.60
C PRO A 75 -3.34 -1.65 -20.95
N THR A 76 -2.47 -1.38 -21.91
CA THR A 76 -2.82 -1.04 -23.29
C THR A 76 -2.91 -2.28 -24.18
N SER A 77 -3.53 -2.13 -25.35
CA SER A 77 -3.84 -3.23 -26.29
C SER A 77 -2.63 -3.96 -26.86
N ASP A 78 -1.44 -3.38 -26.75
CA ASP A 78 -0.17 -4.00 -27.13
C ASP A 78 0.35 -4.98 -26.06
N ASN A 79 -0.36 -5.12 -24.94
CA ASN A 79 -0.07 -5.96 -23.78
C ASN A 79 1.34 -5.76 -23.20
N SER A 80 2.04 -4.71 -23.61
CA SER A 80 3.44 -4.47 -23.21
C SER A 80 3.57 -4.08 -21.73
N THR A 81 2.45 -3.71 -21.12
CA THR A 81 2.37 -3.21 -19.74
C THR A 81 1.61 -4.16 -18.82
N GLU A 82 0.95 -5.23 -19.30
CA GLU A 82 0.25 -6.15 -18.40
C GLU A 82 1.23 -6.94 -17.52
N ASN A 83 0.94 -7.06 -16.24
CA ASN A 83 1.71 -7.88 -15.30
C ASN A 83 0.92 -8.09 -14.00
N ALA A 84 1.46 -8.95 -13.13
CA ALA A 84 0.85 -9.30 -11.85
C ALA A 84 0.69 -8.13 -10.87
N CYS A 85 1.43 -7.02 -11.06
CA CYS A 85 1.31 -5.83 -10.22
C CYS A 85 0.16 -4.93 -10.67
N ILE A 86 -0.07 -4.78 -11.98
CA ILE A 86 -1.09 -3.85 -12.54
C ILE A 86 -2.48 -4.48 -12.60
N CYS A 87 -2.58 -5.77 -12.93
CA CYS A 87 -3.84 -6.46 -13.17
C CYS A 87 -4.55 -6.91 -11.87
N THR A 88 -4.55 -6.05 -10.85
CA THR A 88 -5.17 -6.34 -9.56
C THR A 88 -6.21 -5.29 -9.21
N THR A 89 -7.30 -5.69 -8.53
CA THR A 89 -8.29 -4.72 -8.03
C THR A 89 -7.68 -3.77 -7.01
N VAL A 90 -6.60 -4.19 -6.34
CA VAL A 90 -5.86 -3.36 -5.38
C VAL A 90 -5.21 -2.16 -6.06
N VAL A 91 -4.46 -2.36 -7.15
CA VAL A 91 -3.86 -1.25 -7.90
C VAL A 91 -4.92 -0.42 -8.61
N TYR A 92 -5.98 -1.05 -9.13
CA TYR A 92 -7.14 -0.33 -9.67
C TYR A 92 -7.77 0.62 -8.64
N ASN A 93 -8.03 0.16 -7.42
CA ASN A 93 -8.63 0.98 -6.36
C ASN A 93 -7.70 2.13 -5.95
N LEU A 94 -6.39 1.86 -5.79
CA LEU A 94 -5.40 2.89 -5.46
C LEU A 94 -5.32 3.97 -6.55
N LEU A 95 -5.31 3.60 -7.83
CA LEU A 95 -5.26 4.58 -8.92
C LEU A 95 -6.60 5.31 -9.14
N SER A 96 -7.72 4.64 -8.90
CA SER A 96 -9.04 5.28 -8.90
C SER A 96 -9.14 6.33 -7.79
N ALA A 97 -8.70 5.99 -6.57
CA ALA A 97 -8.59 6.94 -5.46
C ALA A 97 -7.58 8.05 -5.76
N CYS A 98 -6.48 7.76 -6.45
CA CYS A 98 -5.52 8.76 -6.89
C CYS A 98 -6.11 9.75 -7.92
N GLY A 99 -6.96 9.28 -8.83
CA GLY A 99 -7.74 10.15 -9.71
C GLY A 99 -8.70 11.02 -8.92
N ALA A 100 -9.47 10.39 -8.03
CA ALA A 100 -10.44 11.07 -7.17
C ALA A 100 -9.79 12.14 -6.27
N CYS A 101 -8.60 11.87 -5.72
CA CYS A 101 -7.88 12.82 -4.88
C CYS A 101 -7.38 14.06 -5.64
N GLN A 102 -7.26 13.97 -6.97
CA GLN A 102 -6.97 15.08 -7.87
C GLN A 102 -8.24 15.78 -8.38
N ASN A 103 -9.41 15.43 -7.85
CA ASN A 103 -10.73 15.88 -8.34
C ASN A 103 -11.03 15.43 -9.79
N LEU A 104 -10.57 14.24 -10.15
CA LEU A 104 -10.80 13.62 -11.46
C LEU A 104 -11.64 12.34 -11.31
N THR A 105 -12.08 11.82 -12.46
CA THR A 105 -12.88 10.60 -12.54
C THR A 105 -11.99 9.36 -12.74
N TRP A 106 -12.61 8.18 -12.70
CA TRP A 106 -11.95 6.89 -12.91
C TRP A 106 -12.82 5.99 -13.79
N ILE A 107 -12.19 5.01 -14.43
CA ILE A 107 -12.85 4.00 -15.26
C ILE A 107 -13.39 2.85 -14.39
N THR A 108 -14.24 2.00 -14.97
CA THR A 108 -14.72 0.79 -14.29
C THR A 108 -13.64 -0.29 -14.25
N TRP A 109 -13.75 -1.26 -13.34
CA TRP A 109 -12.85 -2.41 -13.26
C TRP A 109 -12.88 -3.25 -14.54
N THR A 110 -14.04 -3.45 -15.15
CA THR A 110 -14.15 -4.15 -16.44
C THR A 110 -13.36 -3.44 -17.54
N THR A 111 -13.36 -2.10 -17.57
CA THR A 111 -12.56 -1.35 -18.55
C THR A 111 -11.07 -1.42 -18.21
N TRP A 112 -10.71 -1.31 -16.93
CA TRP A 112 -9.33 -1.41 -16.45
C TRP A 112 -8.68 -2.76 -16.81
N SER A 113 -9.41 -3.85 -16.56
CA SER A 113 -8.93 -5.22 -16.71
C SER A 113 -9.06 -5.77 -18.13
N PHE A 114 -9.61 -5.01 -19.07
CA PHE A 114 -9.90 -5.47 -20.43
C PHE A 114 -8.67 -6.02 -21.16
N TYR A 115 -7.50 -5.37 -21.00
CA TYR A 115 -6.23 -5.79 -21.60
C TYR A 115 -5.32 -6.59 -20.64
N CYS A 116 -5.85 -7.06 -19.51
CA CYS A 116 -5.21 -8.09 -18.70
C CYS A 116 -5.53 -9.46 -19.31
N VAL A 117 -4.97 -9.75 -20.48
CA VAL A 117 -5.31 -10.95 -21.26
C VAL A 117 -4.75 -12.23 -20.63
N ASP A 118 -3.63 -12.12 -19.89
CA ASP A 118 -3.15 -13.23 -19.07
C ASP A 118 -3.96 -13.32 -17.77
N TYR A 119 -4.94 -14.21 -17.76
CA TYR A 119 -5.80 -14.47 -16.61
C TYR A 119 -5.04 -14.82 -15.31
N ARG A 120 -3.77 -15.25 -15.42
CA ARG A 120 -2.92 -15.52 -14.24
C ARG A 120 -2.59 -14.24 -13.48
N TYR A 121 -2.57 -13.09 -14.15
CA TYR A 121 -2.31 -11.79 -13.53
C TYR A 121 -3.55 -11.16 -12.90
N ILE A 122 -4.75 -11.52 -13.35
CA ILE A 122 -6.00 -11.02 -12.75
C ILE A 122 -6.09 -11.49 -11.29
N LYS A 123 -6.12 -10.54 -10.36
CA LYS A 123 -6.29 -10.78 -8.93
C LYS A 123 -7.31 -9.81 -8.34
N GLU A 124 -8.41 -10.36 -7.83
CA GLU A 124 -9.44 -9.59 -7.16
C GLU A 124 -9.35 -9.78 -5.65
N GLY A 125 -9.39 -8.67 -4.91
CA GLY A 125 -9.38 -8.65 -3.44
C GLY A 125 -8.07 -9.12 -2.82
N THR A 126 -7.01 -9.27 -3.62
CA THR A 126 -5.70 -9.68 -3.15
C THR A 126 -4.60 -9.06 -4.01
N TYR A 127 -3.41 -8.96 -3.43
CA TYR A 127 -2.18 -8.53 -4.09
C TYR A 127 -1.11 -9.59 -3.82
N ASN A 128 -1.00 -10.58 -4.71
CA ASN A 128 -0.13 -11.76 -4.55
C ASN A 128 1.28 -11.53 -5.14
N VAL A 129 1.76 -10.28 -5.07
CA VAL A 129 3.15 -9.92 -5.33
C VAL A 129 3.74 -9.46 -4.00
N THR A 130 5.06 -9.60 -3.83
CA THR A 130 5.76 -9.12 -2.65
C THR A 130 5.42 -7.64 -2.45
N ILE A 131 5.07 -7.26 -1.22
CA ILE A 131 4.88 -5.84 -0.90
C ILE A 131 6.28 -5.25 -0.66
N PRO A 132 6.68 -4.19 -1.38
CA PRO A 132 8.01 -3.59 -1.21
C PRO A 132 8.26 -3.16 0.23
N TYR A 133 9.52 -3.26 0.66
CA TYR A 133 9.93 -2.64 1.91
C TYR A 133 9.79 -1.12 1.80
N GLY A 134 9.10 -0.51 2.77
CA GLY A 134 8.86 0.94 2.78
C GLY A 134 7.49 1.36 2.27
N THR A 135 6.60 0.43 1.93
CA THR A 135 5.18 0.72 1.70
C THR A 135 4.27 -0.18 2.55
N SER A 136 3.01 0.21 2.65
CA SER A 136 1.91 -0.62 3.15
C SER A 136 0.68 -0.38 2.29
N ILE A 137 -0.18 -1.37 2.15
CA ILE A 137 -1.40 -1.22 1.36
C ILE A 137 -2.54 -0.89 2.32
N SER A 138 -3.22 0.23 2.12
CA SER A 138 -4.39 0.58 2.92
C SER A 138 -5.45 -0.51 2.80
N ALA A 139 -6.06 -0.91 3.93
CA ALA A 139 -7.04 -2.01 3.95
C ALA A 139 -8.22 -1.82 2.96
N TRP A 140 -8.68 -0.58 2.79
CA TRP A 140 -9.74 -0.25 1.84
C TRP A 140 -9.41 -0.58 0.38
N ALA A 141 -8.12 -0.65 0.01
CA ALA A 141 -7.73 -0.96 -1.37
C ALA A 141 -8.07 -2.39 -1.78
N PHE A 142 -8.33 -3.29 -0.82
CA PHE A 142 -8.72 -4.68 -1.09
C PHE A 142 -10.22 -4.88 -1.31
N ASP A 143 -11.02 -3.82 -1.21
CA ASP A 143 -12.46 -3.92 -1.50
C ASP A 143 -12.70 -4.29 -2.98
N LEU A 144 -13.80 -4.98 -3.25
CA LEU A 144 -14.09 -5.54 -4.56
C LEU A 144 -14.99 -4.59 -5.36
N PRO A 145 -14.55 -4.06 -6.52
CA PRO A 145 -15.36 -3.13 -7.33
C PRO A 145 -16.72 -3.69 -7.75
N ARG A 146 -16.80 -5.00 -7.93
CA ARG A 146 -18.05 -5.76 -8.20
C ARG A 146 -19.12 -5.62 -7.10
N ASN A 147 -18.76 -5.23 -5.89
CA ASN A 147 -19.72 -4.90 -4.83
C ASN A 147 -20.37 -3.51 -5.03
N HIS A 148 -19.79 -2.69 -5.91
CA HIS A 148 -20.14 -1.29 -6.13
C HIS A 148 -20.37 -1.01 -7.61
N ASN A 149 -21.12 -1.86 -8.30
CA ASN A 149 -21.43 -1.70 -9.73
C ASN A 149 -20.17 -1.56 -10.62
N ASP A 150 -19.17 -2.43 -10.39
CA ASP A 150 -17.92 -2.49 -11.17
C ASP A 150 -17.02 -1.25 -11.02
N THR A 151 -17.16 -0.48 -9.94
CA THR A 151 -16.35 0.73 -9.74
C THR A 151 -15.75 0.86 -8.35
N PHE A 152 -14.77 1.75 -8.21
CA PHE A 152 -14.29 2.22 -6.91
C PHE A 152 -15.36 3.09 -6.21
N ASP A 153 -15.62 2.80 -4.94
CA ASP A 153 -16.57 3.54 -4.10
C ASP A 153 -15.84 4.26 -2.95
N ILE A 154 -15.86 5.60 -2.98
CA ILE A 154 -15.21 6.44 -1.97
C ILE A 154 -15.80 6.22 -0.58
N SER A 155 -17.12 6.08 -0.47
CA SER A 155 -17.80 5.98 0.83
C SER A 155 -17.51 4.64 1.49
N ALA A 156 -17.54 3.55 0.71
CA ALA A 156 -17.14 2.23 1.16
C ALA A 156 -15.66 2.22 1.60
N ALA A 157 -14.78 2.80 0.78
CA ALA A 157 -13.36 2.89 1.10
C ALA A 157 -13.09 3.69 2.39
N GLN A 158 -13.78 4.82 2.59
CA GLN A 158 -13.72 5.61 3.83
C GLN A 158 -14.19 4.82 5.05
N ASN A 159 -15.27 4.06 4.91
CA ASN A 159 -15.82 3.26 6.01
C ASN A 159 -14.90 2.09 6.40
N ILE A 160 -14.15 1.52 5.46
CA ILE A 160 -13.13 0.50 5.74
C ILE A 160 -11.90 1.17 6.38
N GLY A 161 -11.45 2.29 5.80
CA GLY A 161 -10.25 3.02 6.21
C GLY A 161 -8.96 2.21 6.07
N ASP A 162 -7.85 2.74 6.58
CA ASP A 162 -6.68 1.91 6.87
C ASP A 162 -6.86 1.33 8.27
N LEU A 163 -7.24 0.05 8.34
CA LEU A 163 -7.77 -0.66 9.52
C LEU A 163 -6.90 -0.56 10.77
N ARG A 164 -5.67 -0.04 10.67
CA ARG A 164 -4.76 0.20 11.79
C ARG A 164 -5.18 1.34 12.71
N LEU A 165 -5.88 2.38 12.22
CA LEU A 165 -6.36 3.48 13.06
C LEU A 165 -7.74 3.18 13.67
N GLN A 166 -8.64 2.55 12.93
CA GLN A 166 -10.00 2.28 13.41
C GLN A 166 -10.03 1.18 14.48
N ILE A 167 -9.20 0.13 14.34
CA ILE A 167 -9.08 -0.89 15.40
C ILE A 167 -8.45 -0.28 16.65
N PHE A 168 -7.39 0.50 16.53
CA PHE A 168 -6.76 1.16 17.67
C PHE A 168 -7.72 2.13 18.38
N LEU A 169 -8.48 2.94 17.63
CA LEU A 169 -9.46 3.86 18.22
C LEU A 169 -10.63 3.13 18.86
N ARG A 170 -11.16 2.05 18.24
CA ARG A 170 -12.19 1.22 18.87
C ARG A 170 -11.68 0.47 20.10
N GLU A 171 -10.44 0.00 20.10
CA GLU A 171 -9.82 -0.59 21.29
C GLU A 171 -9.65 0.43 22.41
N GLN A 172 -9.28 1.67 22.10
CA GLN A 172 -9.21 2.77 23.09
C GLN A 172 -10.60 3.14 23.64
N GLU A 173 -11.64 3.17 22.80
CA GLU A 173 -13.01 3.40 23.24
C GLU A 173 -13.50 2.28 24.17
N VAL A 174 -13.30 1.02 23.80
CA VAL A 174 -13.63 -0.16 24.62
C VAL A 174 -12.87 -0.16 25.95
N TYR A 175 -11.57 0.15 25.92
CA TYR A 175 -10.75 0.25 27.13
C TYR A 175 -11.20 1.40 28.05
N SER A 176 -11.52 2.57 27.49
CA SER A 176 -12.04 3.71 28.26
C SER A 176 -13.41 3.42 28.87
N LEU A 177 -14.26 2.64 28.18
CA LEU A 177 -15.56 2.19 28.69
C LEU A 177 -15.37 1.17 29.82
N GLN A 178 -14.44 0.23 29.70
CA GLN A 178 -14.14 -0.72 30.78
C GLN A 178 -13.57 -0.04 32.02
N LEU A 179 -12.69 0.95 31.87
CA LEU A 179 -12.18 1.74 33.00
C LEU A 179 -13.27 2.53 33.71
N ARG A 180 -14.28 3.05 33.00
CA ARG A 180 -15.44 3.74 33.60
C ARG A 180 -16.35 2.82 34.40
N HIS A 181 -16.37 1.52 34.09
CA HIS A 181 -17.20 0.52 34.77
C HIS A 181 -16.45 -0.27 35.85
N GLN A 182 -15.15 -0.04 36.03
CA GLN A 182 -14.41 -0.67 37.12
C GLN A 182 -14.80 -0.04 38.47
N PRO A 183 -15.31 -0.81 39.43
CA PRO A 183 -15.52 -0.31 40.78
C PRO A 183 -14.17 0.06 41.40
N PRO A 184 -14.09 1.09 42.26
CA PRO A 184 -12.85 1.46 42.92
C PRO A 184 -12.34 0.24 43.70
N ARG A 185 -11.13 -0.24 43.37
CA ARG A 185 -10.49 -1.31 44.14
C ARG A 185 -10.32 -0.80 45.57
N ARG A 186 -10.98 -1.45 46.54
CA ARG A 186 -10.63 -1.28 47.95
C ARG A 186 -9.19 -1.75 48.09
N LEU A 187 -8.28 -0.85 48.45
CA LEU A 187 -7.01 -1.22 49.05
C LEU A 187 -7.34 -2.10 50.26
N SER A 188 -7.22 -3.42 50.10
CA SER A 188 -7.27 -4.33 51.24
C SER A 188 -6.06 -4.01 52.11
N GLN A 189 -6.31 -3.30 53.22
CA GLN A 189 -5.33 -3.11 54.28
C GLN A 189 -4.84 -4.49 54.76
N PRO A 190 -3.54 -4.66 55.02
CA PRO A 190 -3.05 -5.90 55.61
C PRO A 190 -3.60 -6.00 57.04
N LEU A 191 -4.30 -7.10 57.32
CA LEU A 191 -4.71 -7.48 58.68
C LEU A 191 -3.46 -7.67 59.54
N ALA A 192 -3.27 -6.76 60.50
CA ALA A 192 -2.37 -6.97 61.62
C ALA A 192 -2.91 -8.14 62.45
N ALA A 193 -2.12 -9.20 62.60
CA ALA A 193 -2.36 -10.25 63.58
C ALA A 193 -1.58 -9.92 64.86
N CYS A 194 -2.28 -10.02 65.99
CA CYS A 194 -1.78 -9.88 67.35
C CYS A 194 -0.70 -10.90 67.72
#